data_AF-A0A6N9UMV5-F1
#
_entry.id   AF-A0A6N9UMV5-F1
#
_cell.length_a   1.000
_cell.length_b   1.000
_cell.length_c   1.000
_cell.angle_alpha   90.00
_cell.angle_beta   90.00
_cell.angle_gamma   90.00
#
_symmetry.space_group_name_H-M   'P 1'
#
loop_
_entity.id
_entity.type
_entity.pdbx_description
1 polymer ?
#
loop_
_entity_poly.entity_id
_entity_poly.type
_entity_poly.pdbx_seq_one_letter_code
_entity_poly.pdbx_strand_id
1 'polypeptide(L)'
;MIIDVHGHLAPYGEAGGGPPSLRDPEAAIAAKRELGIGLTVIGSPAGGGSMEPGTGRSAGARDAGRVRAHNELMGDLAGRFPDSLRAYAYLDPFGGPAMLEQAAELLKDARFVGLMVNSSVDGEYLGSPRAEEFFALAEETGAPVLVHPPADPVGMGGVRDRGLVEHLVRPCDVTVGVGTVVTGGWLERHPGLRLIAAAGGGSLALLGRKLDLAVAGRGRADGPGAENRTPPSVLLRRVHVETSCPSAHQLAANLSVFGAGNVLFGSDAPPVMDGLRPLVDLVSGPVLTERERALVCSGNARRLFGLHPGADAPTGTGPAAGPAVRAELTMTVRPGCGAEFERAWAAVARWTADLPECLGQALCRVSTEPLVYVITSDWTSEPAFRAFEGSAQQDRVTAPLRGLRESARQEIRPLVGTAPTRHTVARDGTDVSGG
;
A
#
# COMPACT_ATOMS: atom_id res chain seq x y z
N MET A 1 -9.12 5.77 12.49
CA MET A 1 -9.23 4.32 12.27
C MET A 1 -7.91 3.83 11.69
N ILE A 2 -7.34 2.78 12.28
CA ILE A 2 -6.15 2.08 11.78
C ILE A 2 -6.61 0.93 10.87
N ILE A 3 -5.88 0.69 9.78
CA ILE A 3 -6.04 -0.47 8.89
C ILE A 3 -4.81 -1.35 9.07
N ASP A 4 -5.03 -2.58 9.52
CA ASP A 4 -4.00 -3.58 9.71
C ASP A 4 -3.87 -4.44 8.45
N VAL A 5 -2.74 -4.31 7.74
CA VAL A 5 -2.50 -5.02 6.48
C VAL A 5 -1.90 -6.41 6.69
N HIS A 6 -1.62 -6.81 7.93
CA HIS A 6 -0.96 -8.08 8.22
C HIS A 6 -1.56 -8.66 9.50
N GLY A 7 -2.65 -9.40 9.34
CA GLY A 7 -3.24 -10.20 10.41
C GLY A 7 -3.40 -11.66 10.02
N HIS A 8 -3.51 -12.51 11.04
CA HIS A 8 -3.73 -13.94 10.89
C HIS A 8 -5.00 -14.37 11.62
N LEU A 9 -5.81 -15.19 10.97
CA LEU A 9 -6.94 -15.90 11.59
C LEU A 9 -7.03 -17.27 10.92
N ALA A 10 -7.43 -18.27 11.69
CA ALA A 10 -7.80 -19.57 11.17
C ALA A 10 -9.30 -19.53 10.84
N PRO A 11 -9.70 -19.91 9.62
CA PRO A 11 -11.12 -19.96 9.28
C PRO A 11 -11.81 -21.11 10.01
N TYR A 12 -13.12 -20.97 10.24
CA TYR A 12 -13.89 -22.01 10.93
C TYR A 12 -13.84 -23.35 10.18
N GLY A 13 -13.68 -24.43 10.94
CA GLY A 13 -13.68 -25.79 10.38
C GLY A 13 -12.32 -26.27 9.85
N GLU A 14 -11.30 -25.41 9.82
CA GLU A 14 -9.95 -25.83 9.44
C GLU A 14 -9.17 -26.38 10.65
N ALA A 15 -8.57 -27.55 10.47
CA ALA A 15 -7.77 -28.22 11.51
C ALA A 15 -6.36 -27.59 11.59
N GLY A 16 -6.22 -26.51 12.36
CA GLY A 16 -4.94 -25.80 12.54
C GLY A 16 -4.19 -26.10 13.84
N GLY A 17 -2.90 -25.74 13.89
CA GLY A 17 -2.09 -25.57 15.12
C GLY A 17 -2.18 -24.13 15.67
N GLY A 18 -1.22 -23.71 16.49
CA GLY A 18 -1.11 -22.30 16.94
C GLY A 18 -2.03 -21.90 18.11
N PRO A 19 -1.91 -20.63 18.60
CA PRO A 19 -2.60 -20.17 19.81
C PRO A 19 -4.14 -20.14 19.64
N PRO A 20 -4.91 -20.30 20.74
CA PRO A 20 -6.38 -20.27 20.69
C PRO A 20 -6.95 -19.00 20.05
N SER A 21 -6.29 -17.86 20.20
CA SER A 21 -6.67 -16.58 19.60
C SER A 21 -6.72 -16.59 18.07
N LEU A 22 -6.03 -17.51 17.39
CA LEU A 22 -6.18 -17.68 15.94
C LEU A 22 -7.58 -18.16 15.54
N ARG A 23 -8.28 -18.84 16.44
CA ARG A 23 -9.56 -19.53 16.17
C ARG A 23 -10.76 -18.81 16.77
N ASP A 24 -10.56 -17.59 17.25
CA ASP A 24 -11.60 -16.73 17.79
C ASP A 24 -11.61 -15.38 17.06
N PRO A 25 -12.14 -15.35 15.81
CA PRO A 25 -12.24 -14.13 15.01
C PRO A 25 -12.97 -13.00 15.74
N GLU A 26 -14.04 -13.31 16.46
CA GLU A 26 -14.84 -12.34 17.21
C GLU A 26 -14.02 -11.64 18.29
N ALA A 27 -13.31 -12.39 19.14
CA ALA A 27 -12.46 -11.81 20.16
C ALA A 27 -11.28 -11.03 19.55
N ALA A 28 -10.69 -11.54 18.47
CA ALA A 28 -9.61 -10.84 17.77
C ALA A 28 -10.08 -9.50 17.18
N ILE A 29 -11.25 -9.47 16.54
CA ILE A 29 -11.87 -8.25 16.01
C ILE A 29 -12.19 -7.27 17.15
N ALA A 30 -12.77 -7.76 18.25
CA ALA A 30 -13.11 -6.93 19.40
C ALA A 30 -11.86 -6.26 20.00
N ALA A 31 -10.79 -7.03 20.25
CA ALA A 31 -9.53 -6.53 20.79
C ALA A 31 -8.87 -5.50 19.86
N LYS A 32 -8.93 -5.70 18.54
CA LYS A 32 -8.43 -4.75 17.54
C LYS A 32 -9.24 -3.44 17.54
N ARG A 33 -10.57 -3.54 17.61
CA ARG A 33 -11.47 -2.37 17.64
C ARG A 33 -11.26 -1.50 18.88
N GLU A 34 -11.04 -2.11 20.05
CA GLU A 34 -10.72 -1.37 21.29
C GLU A 34 -9.46 -0.50 21.15
N LEU A 35 -8.53 -0.88 20.28
CA LEU A 35 -7.31 -0.15 19.98
C LEU A 35 -7.41 0.75 18.74
N GLY A 36 -8.61 0.91 18.17
CA GLY A 36 -8.86 1.76 17.02
C GLY A 36 -8.50 1.15 15.67
N ILE A 37 -8.15 -0.14 15.62
CA ILE A 37 -7.98 -0.92 14.38
C ILE A 37 -9.37 -1.34 13.90
N GLY A 38 -9.82 -0.72 12.81
CA GLY A 38 -11.18 -0.92 12.30
C GLY A 38 -11.30 -2.00 11.23
N LEU A 39 -10.22 -2.23 10.50
CA LEU A 39 -10.14 -3.19 9.40
C LEU A 39 -8.83 -3.97 9.48
N THR A 40 -8.88 -5.27 9.22
CA THR A 40 -7.71 -6.14 9.09
C THR A 40 -7.77 -6.90 7.77
N VAL A 41 -6.67 -6.92 7.02
CA VAL A 41 -6.47 -7.85 5.91
C VAL A 41 -5.83 -9.12 6.47
N ILE A 42 -6.56 -10.23 6.40
CA ILE A 42 -6.15 -11.52 6.96
C ILE A 42 -5.63 -12.46 5.88
N GLY A 43 -4.67 -13.30 6.25
CA GLY A 43 -4.16 -14.38 5.39
C GLY A 43 -3.47 -15.45 6.21
N SER A 44 -3.18 -16.58 5.59
CA SER A 44 -2.33 -17.63 6.16
C SER A 44 -1.13 -17.85 5.25
N PRO A 45 0.10 -17.75 5.75
CA PRO A 45 1.28 -17.93 4.92
C PRO A 45 1.65 -19.42 4.79
N ALA A 46 0.77 -20.33 5.21
CA ALA A 46 0.88 -21.76 4.97
C ALA A 46 -0.25 -22.29 4.05
N GLY A 47 -1.11 -21.41 3.51
CA GLY A 47 -2.38 -21.83 2.91
C GLY A 47 -3.16 -22.63 3.94
N GLY A 48 -3.44 -23.92 3.67
CA GLY A 48 -4.10 -24.84 4.61
C GLY A 48 -3.17 -25.71 5.47
N GLY A 49 -1.90 -25.32 5.64
CA GLY A 49 -0.90 -26.01 6.46
C GLY A 49 -0.76 -25.47 7.88
N SER A 50 0.02 -26.16 8.71
CA SER A 50 0.39 -25.63 10.04
C SER A 50 1.46 -24.55 9.91
N MET A 51 1.30 -23.48 10.68
CA MET A 51 2.30 -22.42 10.88
C MET A 51 3.44 -22.81 11.83
N GLU A 52 3.32 -23.97 12.48
CA GLU A 52 4.31 -24.45 13.43
C GLU A 52 5.57 -24.96 12.71
N PRO A 53 6.75 -24.35 13.02
CA PRO A 53 8.01 -24.75 12.43
C PRO A 53 8.34 -26.22 12.66
N GLY A 54 8.95 -26.87 11.67
CA GLY A 54 9.52 -28.22 11.78
C GLY A 54 8.49 -29.34 11.80
N THR A 55 7.21 -29.05 11.54
CA THR A 55 6.15 -30.07 11.54
C THR A 55 5.99 -30.79 10.20
N GLY A 56 6.60 -30.28 9.12
CA GLY A 56 6.45 -30.82 7.76
C GLY A 56 5.03 -30.69 7.19
N ARG A 57 4.12 -30.01 7.91
CA ARG A 57 2.72 -29.79 7.53
C ARG A 57 2.53 -28.62 6.56
N SER A 58 3.62 -27.92 6.23
CA SER A 58 3.72 -26.96 5.11
C SER A 58 3.45 -27.61 3.75
N ALA A 59 3.50 -28.95 3.65
CA ALA A 59 3.18 -29.68 2.43
C ALA A 59 1.78 -29.41 1.84
N GLY A 60 0.80 -29.05 2.69
CA GLY A 60 -0.55 -28.68 2.23
C GLY A 60 -0.58 -27.40 1.39
N ALA A 61 0.42 -26.53 1.54
CA ALA A 61 0.55 -25.28 0.80
C ALA A 61 0.89 -25.48 -0.70
N ARG A 62 1.26 -26.70 -1.09
CA ARG A 62 1.67 -27.04 -2.48
C ARG A 62 0.54 -27.68 -3.30
N ASP A 63 -0.51 -28.14 -2.64
CA ASP A 63 -1.65 -28.75 -3.32
C ASP A 63 -2.67 -27.66 -3.68
N ALA A 64 -2.86 -27.41 -4.97
CA ALA A 64 -3.73 -26.35 -5.45
C ALA A 64 -5.17 -26.49 -4.93
N GLY A 65 -5.70 -27.71 -4.81
CA GLY A 65 -7.04 -27.96 -4.28
C GLY A 65 -7.19 -27.60 -2.80
N ARG A 66 -6.20 -27.96 -1.97
CA ARG A 66 -6.15 -27.60 -0.55
C ARG A 66 -5.99 -26.09 -0.35
N VAL A 67 -5.11 -25.46 -1.13
CA VAL A 67 -4.95 -24.00 -1.10
C VAL A 67 -6.25 -23.30 -1.50
N ARG A 68 -6.97 -23.82 -2.51
CA ARG A 68 -8.28 -23.29 -2.92
C ARG A 68 -9.28 -23.35 -1.78
N ALA A 69 -9.44 -24.53 -1.18
CA ALA A 69 -10.36 -24.74 -0.09
C ALA A 69 -10.03 -23.84 1.11
N HIS A 70 -8.76 -23.68 1.44
CA HIS A 70 -8.31 -22.75 2.49
C HIS A 70 -8.69 -21.31 2.16
N ASN A 71 -8.38 -20.84 0.95
CA ASN A 71 -8.70 -19.48 0.55
C ASN A 71 -10.22 -19.23 0.54
N GLU A 72 -11.03 -20.17 0.05
CA GLU A 72 -12.50 -20.06 0.09
C GLU A 72 -13.01 -19.92 1.53
N LEU A 73 -12.48 -20.71 2.47
CA LEU A 73 -12.80 -20.59 3.89
C LEU A 73 -12.38 -19.22 4.48
N MET A 74 -11.22 -18.67 4.07
CA MET A 74 -10.79 -17.32 4.45
C MET A 74 -11.70 -16.24 3.87
N GLY A 75 -12.14 -16.40 2.62
CA GLY A 75 -13.14 -15.55 2.00
C GLY A 75 -14.47 -15.59 2.75
N ASP A 76 -14.92 -16.78 3.16
CA ASP A 76 -16.16 -16.93 3.93
C ASP A 76 -16.05 -16.27 5.32
N LEU A 77 -14.89 -16.40 5.98
CA LEU A 77 -14.63 -15.69 7.23
C LEU A 77 -14.67 -14.17 7.02
N ALA A 78 -14.00 -13.64 5.99
CA ALA A 78 -14.04 -12.22 5.68
C ALA A 78 -15.46 -11.74 5.35
N GLY A 79 -16.25 -12.55 4.64
CA GLY A 79 -17.64 -12.27 4.30
C GLY A 79 -18.61 -12.25 5.49
N ARG A 80 -18.26 -12.90 6.61
CA ARG A 80 -19.03 -12.81 7.88
C ARG A 80 -18.81 -11.49 8.62
N PHE A 81 -17.65 -10.86 8.40
CA PHE A 81 -17.27 -9.61 9.06
C PHE A 81 -16.81 -8.55 8.04
N PRO A 82 -17.64 -8.17 7.05
CA PRO A 82 -17.24 -7.32 5.93
C PRO A 82 -16.84 -5.89 6.35
N ASP A 83 -17.25 -5.43 7.53
CA ASP A 83 -16.83 -4.13 8.06
C ASP A 83 -15.46 -4.16 8.74
N SER A 84 -14.91 -5.35 9.01
CA SER A 84 -13.68 -5.52 9.79
C SER A 84 -12.64 -6.43 9.18
N LEU A 85 -13.00 -7.25 8.19
CA LEU A 85 -12.06 -8.16 7.55
C LEU A 85 -12.07 -8.01 6.01
N ARG A 86 -10.88 -8.12 5.44
CA ARG A 86 -10.63 -8.50 4.03
C ARG A 86 -9.65 -9.66 4.03
N ALA A 87 -9.53 -10.38 2.92
CA ALA A 87 -8.63 -11.52 2.79
C ALA A 87 -7.52 -11.26 1.77
N TYR A 88 -6.37 -11.88 2.00
CA TYR A 88 -5.42 -12.21 0.95
C TYR A 88 -5.77 -13.57 0.34
N ALA A 89 -5.58 -13.73 -0.96
CA ALA A 89 -5.52 -15.06 -1.56
C ALA A 89 -4.07 -15.58 -1.41
N TYR A 90 -3.89 -16.65 -0.65
CA TYR A 90 -2.59 -17.31 -0.54
C TYR A 90 -2.30 -18.13 -1.81
N LEU A 91 -1.05 -18.15 -2.25
CA LEU A 91 -0.56 -19.09 -3.25
C LEU A 91 0.92 -19.43 -3.02
N ASP A 92 1.32 -20.63 -3.46
CA ASP A 92 2.74 -20.95 -3.66
C ASP A 92 3.21 -20.29 -4.97
N PRO A 93 4.20 -19.36 -4.94
CA PRO A 93 4.69 -18.67 -6.13
C PRO A 93 5.33 -19.60 -7.17
N PHE A 94 5.59 -20.86 -6.80
CA PHE A 94 6.11 -21.91 -7.68
C PHE A 94 5.09 -23.03 -7.97
N GLY A 95 3.83 -22.85 -7.56
CA GLY A 95 2.76 -23.86 -7.61
C GLY A 95 2.18 -24.17 -8.99
N GLY A 96 2.69 -23.52 -10.05
CA GLY A 96 2.27 -23.72 -11.44
C GLY A 96 0.89 -23.15 -11.80
N PRO A 97 0.41 -23.38 -13.03
CA PRO A 97 -0.76 -22.68 -13.59
C PRO A 97 -2.04 -22.82 -12.77
N ALA A 98 -2.37 -24.03 -12.29
CA ALA A 98 -3.58 -24.24 -11.50
C ALA A 98 -3.60 -23.43 -10.19
N MET A 99 -2.43 -23.17 -9.59
CA MET A 99 -2.29 -22.34 -8.39
C MET A 99 -2.46 -20.85 -8.70
N LEU A 100 -1.92 -20.41 -9.84
CA LEU A 100 -2.01 -19.03 -10.30
C LEU A 100 -3.42 -18.66 -10.77
N GLU A 101 -4.07 -19.54 -11.54
CA GLU A 101 -5.42 -19.34 -12.07
C GLU A 101 -6.45 -19.19 -10.95
N GLN A 102 -6.41 -20.07 -9.93
CA GLN A 102 -7.34 -19.96 -8.80
C GLN A 102 -7.17 -18.64 -8.02
N ALA A 103 -5.93 -18.14 -7.88
CA ALA A 103 -5.68 -16.89 -7.18
C ALA A 103 -6.22 -15.71 -8.00
N ALA A 104 -6.03 -15.73 -9.32
CA ALA A 104 -6.60 -14.77 -10.25
C ALA A 104 -8.14 -14.76 -10.21
N GLU A 105 -8.77 -15.94 -10.09
CA GLU A 105 -10.21 -16.06 -9.91
C GLU A 105 -10.70 -15.47 -8.58
N LEU A 106 -10.03 -15.77 -7.47
CA LEU A 106 -10.38 -15.26 -6.15
C LEU A 106 -10.28 -13.73 -6.06
N LEU A 107 -9.30 -13.12 -6.75
CA LEU A 107 -9.16 -11.66 -6.81
C LEU A 107 -10.32 -10.94 -7.51
N LYS A 108 -11.23 -11.66 -8.20
CA LYS A 108 -12.46 -11.07 -8.77
C LYS A 108 -13.54 -10.82 -7.70
N ASP A 109 -13.39 -11.42 -6.52
CA ASP A 109 -14.29 -11.25 -5.39
C ASP A 109 -13.76 -10.13 -4.47
N ALA A 110 -14.61 -9.15 -4.15
CA ALA A 110 -14.26 -7.98 -3.34
C ALA A 110 -13.76 -8.31 -1.92
N ARG A 111 -13.99 -9.54 -1.44
CA ARG A 111 -13.45 -10.04 -0.18
C ARG A 111 -11.93 -10.19 -0.24
N PHE A 112 -11.36 -10.48 -1.41
CA PHE A 112 -9.92 -10.64 -1.62
C PHE A 112 -9.31 -9.36 -2.19
N VAL A 113 -8.41 -8.74 -1.43
CA VAL A 113 -7.84 -7.43 -1.79
C VAL A 113 -6.37 -7.50 -2.19
N GLY A 114 -5.76 -8.67 -2.11
CA GLY A 114 -4.36 -8.88 -2.45
C GLY A 114 -3.97 -10.35 -2.44
N LEU A 115 -2.69 -10.59 -2.67
CA LEU A 115 -2.06 -11.90 -2.61
C LEU A 115 -1.17 -12.03 -1.38
N MET A 116 -0.99 -13.26 -0.89
CA MET A 116 0.02 -13.59 0.10
C MET A 116 0.88 -14.72 -0.43
N VAL A 117 2.20 -14.56 -0.36
CA VAL A 117 3.20 -15.56 -0.78
C VAL A 117 4.30 -15.68 0.25
N ASN A 118 5.06 -16.77 0.18
CA ASN A 118 6.21 -16.94 1.05
C ASN A 118 7.47 -16.26 0.50
N SER A 119 8.34 -15.76 1.40
CA SER A 119 9.68 -15.27 1.06
C SER A 119 10.59 -16.38 0.54
N SER A 120 10.32 -17.62 0.94
CA SER A 120 10.97 -18.82 0.44
C SER A 120 10.02 -20.04 0.47
N VAL A 121 10.26 -21.00 -0.42
CA VAL A 121 9.56 -22.28 -0.50
C VAL A 121 10.60 -23.37 -0.67
N ASP A 122 10.61 -24.37 0.22
CA ASP A 122 11.54 -25.51 0.21
C ASP A 122 13.03 -25.11 0.06
N GLY A 123 13.44 -24.01 0.72
CA GLY A 123 14.81 -23.52 0.68
C GLY A 123 15.13 -22.57 -0.49
N GLU A 124 14.19 -22.38 -1.41
CA GLU A 124 14.34 -21.51 -2.58
C GLU A 124 13.63 -20.16 -2.35
N TYR A 125 14.36 -19.06 -2.51
CA TYR A 125 13.83 -17.72 -2.28
C TYR A 125 12.98 -17.20 -3.45
N LEU A 126 12.04 -16.30 -3.14
CA LEU A 126 11.08 -15.70 -4.08
C LEU A 126 11.73 -15.04 -5.31
N GLY A 127 12.98 -14.55 -5.20
CA GLY A 127 13.70 -13.98 -6.35
C GLY A 127 14.16 -14.99 -7.40
N SER A 128 13.81 -16.28 -7.26
CA SER A 128 14.10 -17.32 -8.24
C SER A 128 13.38 -17.07 -9.59
N PRO A 129 14.01 -17.42 -10.74
CA PRO A 129 13.36 -17.47 -12.05
C PRO A 129 12.06 -18.29 -12.10
N ARG A 130 11.88 -19.26 -11.19
CA ARG A 130 10.64 -20.06 -11.09
C ARG A 130 9.41 -19.21 -10.75
N ALA A 131 9.58 -18.02 -10.18
CA ALA A 131 8.50 -17.10 -9.87
C ALA A 131 8.09 -16.18 -11.04
N GLU A 132 8.65 -16.34 -12.25
CA GLU A 132 8.33 -15.48 -13.41
C GLU A 132 6.82 -15.39 -13.68
N GLU A 133 6.13 -16.53 -13.75
CA GLU A 133 4.68 -16.57 -13.99
C GLU A 133 3.89 -15.92 -12.84
N PHE A 134 4.36 -16.07 -11.60
CA PHE A 134 3.77 -15.40 -10.45
C PHE A 134 3.92 -13.87 -10.54
N PHE A 135 5.10 -13.36 -10.86
CA PHE A 135 5.32 -11.92 -10.98
C PHE A 135 4.53 -11.31 -12.14
N ALA A 136 4.42 -12.02 -13.26
CA ALA A 136 3.55 -11.63 -14.36
C ALA A 136 2.08 -11.52 -13.91
N LEU A 137 1.56 -12.52 -13.20
CA LEU A 137 0.20 -12.48 -12.64
C LEU A 137 0.00 -11.31 -11.66
N ALA A 138 0.93 -11.11 -10.74
CA ALA A 138 0.84 -10.05 -9.74
C ALA A 138 0.85 -8.65 -10.37
N GLU A 139 1.61 -8.46 -11.45
CA GLU A 139 1.58 -7.22 -12.23
C GLU A 139 0.28 -7.07 -13.04
N GLU A 140 -0.17 -8.11 -13.74
CA GLU A 140 -1.39 -8.11 -14.55
C GLU A 140 -2.62 -7.76 -13.71
N THR A 141 -2.73 -8.37 -12.53
CA THR A 141 -3.84 -8.12 -11.59
C THR A 141 -3.70 -6.80 -10.84
N GLY A 142 -2.49 -6.23 -10.77
CA GLY A 142 -2.19 -5.06 -9.94
C GLY A 142 -2.40 -5.28 -8.44
N ALA A 143 -2.53 -6.54 -8.01
CA ALA A 143 -2.83 -6.90 -6.63
C ALA A 143 -1.61 -6.62 -5.73
N PRO A 144 -1.79 -5.98 -4.56
CA PRO A 144 -0.75 -5.91 -3.55
C PRO A 144 -0.39 -7.32 -3.06
N VAL A 145 0.90 -7.59 -2.89
CA VAL A 145 1.43 -8.90 -2.47
C VAL A 145 2.10 -8.77 -1.12
N LEU A 146 1.56 -9.41 -0.08
CA LEU A 146 2.25 -9.58 1.19
C LEU A 146 3.25 -10.75 1.10
N VAL A 147 4.53 -10.44 1.20
CA VAL A 147 5.64 -11.41 1.23
C VAL A 147 5.93 -11.77 2.68
N HIS A 148 5.52 -12.98 3.06
CA HIS A 148 5.55 -13.46 4.44
C HIS A 148 6.59 -14.58 4.62
N PRO A 149 7.29 -14.68 5.76
CA PRO A 149 8.15 -15.84 6.02
C PRO A 149 7.35 -17.16 6.07
N PRO A 150 7.89 -18.29 5.57
CA PRO A 150 7.21 -19.58 5.68
C PRO A 150 7.22 -20.13 7.12
N ALA A 151 6.43 -21.18 7.34
CA ALA A 151 6.50 -21.98 8.55
C ALA A 151 7.93 -22.51 8.77
N ASP A 152 8.59 -22.92 7.69
CA ASP A 152 9.93 -23.49 7.66
C ASP A 152 10.92 -22.58 6.90
N PRO A 153 11.44 -21.49 7.52
CA PRO A 153 12.37 -20.58 6.86
C PRO A 153 13.72 -21.26 6.59
N VAL A 154 14.45 -20.80 5.56
CA VAL A 154 15.69 -21.42 5.08
C VAL A 154 16.74 -21.52 6.18
N GLY A 155 16.83 -20.51 7.05
CA GLY A 155 17.80 -20.45 8.15
C GLY A 155 17.50 -21.37 9.34
N MET A 156 16.37 -22.09 9.36
CA MET A 156 15.94 -22.86 10.53
C MET A 156 16.81 -24.11 10.82
N GLY A 157 17.52 -24.64 9.81
CA GLY A 157 18.33 -25.86 9.97
C GLY A 157 19.34 -25.82 11.13
N GLY A 158 19.81 -24.62 11.51
CA GLY A 158 20.73 -24.39 12.63
C GLY A 158 20.08 -23.81 13.90
N VAL A 159 18.79 -23.47 13.88
CA VAL A 159 18.09 -22.79 14.99
C VAL A 159 16.75 -23.48 15.23
N ARG A 160 16.64 -24.22 16.35
CA ARG A 160 15.42 -24.97 16.70
C ARG A 160 14.59 -24.33 17.80
N ASP A 161 15.13 -23.33 18.49
CA ASP A 161 14.37 -22.58 19.49
C ASP A 161 13.25 -21.80 18.79
N ARG A 162 12.01 -22.04 19.21
CA ARG A 162 10.83 -21.45 18.57
C ARG A 162 10.84 -19.92 18.62
N GLY A 163 11.28 -19.32 19.74
CA GLY A 163 11.36 -17.88 19.89
C GLY A 163 12.42 -17.28 18.96
N LEU A 164 13.58 -17.92 18.83
CA LEU A 164 14.61 -17.50 17.88
C LEU A 164 14.18 -17.70 16.43
N VAL A 165 13.48 -18.79 16.10
CA VAL A 165 12.95 -18.98 14.73
C VAL A 165 11.99 -17.83 14.39
N GLU A 166 11.10 -17.50 15.31
CA GLU A 166 10.07 -16.48 15.12
C GLU A 166 10.66 -15.06 15.04
N HIS A 167 11.49 -14.68 16.01
CA HIS A 167 11.94 -13.29 16.16
C HIS A 167 13.27 -12.98 15.48
N LEU A 168 14.04 -13.99 15.05
CA LEU A 168 15.32 -13.80 14.39
C LEU A 168 15.35 -14.41 12.98
N VAL A 169 15.00 -15.69 12.85
CA VAL A 169 15.16 -16.40 11.56
C VAL A 169 14.16 -15.94 10.51
N ARG A 170 12.88 -15.78 10.88
CA ARG A 170 11.82 -15.35 9.95
C ARG A 170 12.06 -13.93 9.38
N PRO A 171 12.42 -12.90 10.17
CA PRO A 171 12.83 -11.61 9.61
C PRO A 171 14.05 -11.70 8.69
N CYS A 172 15.01 -12.59 8.98
CA CYS A 172 16.13 -12.86 8.08
C CYS A 172 15.67 -13.49 6.75
N ASP A 173 14.70 -14.40 6.79
CA ASP A 173 14.13 -15.02 5.59
C ASP A 173 13.46 -13.98 4.68
N VAL A 174 12.68 -13.06 5.25
CA VAL A 174 12.10 -11.92 4.50
C VAL A 174 13.19 -11.04 3.91
N THR A 175 14.23 -10.75 4.69
CA THR A 175 15.37 -9.91 4.24
C THR A 175 16.00 -10.49 2.99
N VAL A 176 16.26 -11.81 2.97
CA VAL A 176 16.89 -12.47 1.83
C VAL A 176 15.90 -12.64 0.70
N GLY A 177 14.68 -13.10 0.97
CA GLY A 177 13.62 -13.28 -0.03
C GLY A 177 13.37 -12.02 -0.84
N VAL A 178 13.00 -10.92 -0.18
CA VAL A 178 12.75 -9.64 -0.86
C VAL A 178 14.04 -9.04 -1.41
N GLY A 179 15.19 -9.21 -0.74
CA GLY A 179 16.50 -8.78 -1.26
C GLY A 179 16.86 -9.44 -2.59
N THR A 180 16.55 -10.72 -2.77
CA THR A 180 16.74 -11.44 -4.05
C THR A 180 15.81 -10.92 -5.15
N VAL A 181 14.59 -10.51 -4.81
CA VAL A 181 13.66 -9.87 -5.76
C VAL A 181 14.22 -8.53 -6.24
N VAL A 182 14.65 -7.67 -5.31
CA VAL A 182 15.21 -6.35 -5.61
C VAL A 182 16.49 -6.45 -6.45
N THR A 183 17.41 -7.34 -6.09
CA THR A 183 18.69 -7.50 -6.81
C THR A 183 18.55 -8.29 -8.12
N GLY A 184 17.54 -9.16 -8.23
CA GLY A 184 17.25 -9.98 -9.41
C GLY A 184 16.60 -9.22 -10.58
N GLY A 185 16.32 -7.92 -10.43
CA GLY A 185 15.74 -7.08 -11.48
C GLY A 185 14.25 -7.26 -11.71
N TRP A 186 13.56 -7.99 -10.82
CA TRP A 186 12.12 -8.25 -10.92
C TRP A 186 11.29 -6.97 -10.90
N LEU A 187 11.62 -6.04 -10.02
CA LEU A 187 10.92 -4.76 -9.95
C LEU A 187 11.09 -3.94 -11.23
N GLU A 188 12.23 -4.07 -11.91
CA GLU A 188 12.49 -3.38 -13.19
C GLU A 188 11.73 -4.03 -14.34
N ARG A 189 11.67 -5.37 -14.39
CA ARG A 189 10.91 -6.12 -15.40
C ARG A 189 9.40 -5.96 -15.24
N HIS A 190 8.94 -5.85 -14.00
CA HIS A 190 7.54 -5.68 -13.65
C HIS A 190 7.32 -4.36 -12.89
N PRO A 191 7.28 -3.21 -13.60
CA PRO A 191 7.11 -1.90 -13.00
C PRO A 191 5.85 -1.76 -12.13
N GLY A 192 4.80 -2.54 -12.42
CA GLY A 192 3.52 -2.52 -11.71
C GLY A 192 3.47 -3.31 -10.40
N LEU A 193 4.51 -4.08 -10.05
CA LEU A 193 4.53 -4.89 -8.82
C LEU A 193 4.41 -4.04 -7.55
N ARG A 194 3.59 -4.52 -6.62
CA ARG A 194 3.28 -3.87 -5.32
C ARG A 194 3.57 -4.84 -4.18
N LEU A 195 4.83 -4.95 -3.78
CA LEU A 195 5.25 -5.88 -2.72
C LEU A 195 5.18 -5.22 -1.34
N ILE A 196 4.67 -5.93 -0.35
CA ILE A 196 4.67 -5.59 1.07
C ILE A 196 5.55 -6.60 1.78
N ALA A 197 6.69 -6.18 2.32
CA ALA A 197 7.57 -7.04 3.07
C ALA A 197 7.14 -7.08 4.55
N ALA A 198 6.80 -8.28 5.03
CA ALA A 198 6.47 -8.55 6.42
C ALA A 198 7.66 -8.34 7.37
N ALA A 199 7.42 -8.47 8.69
CA ALA A 199 8.40 -8.26 9.75
C ALA A 199 9.18 -6.93 9.61
N GLY A 200 8.50 -5.87 9.18
CA GLY A 200 9.13 -4.57 8.95
C GLY A 200 10.16 -4.52 7.80
N GLY A 201 10.09 -5.48 6.86
CA GLY A 201 11.07 -5.67 5.80
C GLY A 201 12.38 -6.31 6.28
N GLY A 202 12.39 -6.89 7.48
CA GLY A 202 13.59 -7.44 8.10
C GLY A 202 14.71 -6.40 8.19
N SER A 203 15.91 -6.71 7.71
CA SER A 203 17.07 -5.81 7.76
C SER A 203 17.26 -4.97 6.49
N LEU A 204 16.32 -4.97 5.53
CA LEU A 204 16.53 -4.31 4.23
C LEU A 204 16.87 -2.82 4.33
N ALA A 205 16.26 -2.07 5.28
CA ALA A 205 16.56 -0.67 5.52
C ALA A 205 18.05 -0.42 5.87
N LEU A 206 18.73 -1.41 6.43
CA LEU A 206 20.13 -1.32 6.83
C LEU A 206 21.09 -1.80 5.73
N LEU A 207 20.57 -2.46 4.69
CA LEU A 207 21.37 -3.22 3.73
C LEU A 207 21.46 -2.58 2.34
N GLY A 208 20.80 -1.44 2.07
CA GLY A 208 20.77 -0.81 0.74
C GLY A 208 22.14 -0.74 0.05
N ARG A 209 23.17 -0.21 0.74
CA ARG A 209 24.55 -0.16 0.20
C ARG A 209 25.17 -1.54 0.00
N LYS A 210 24.89 -2.51 0.87
CA LYS A 210 25.37 -3.89 0.70
C LYS A 210 24.72 -4.56 -0.51
N LEU A 211 23.44 -4.28 -0.79
CA LEU A 211 22.77 -4.76 -1.99
C LEU A 211 23.38 -4.16 -3.26
N ASP A 212 23.68 -2.87 -3.26
CA ASP A 212 24.40 -2.23 -4.38
C ASP A 212 25.76 -2.90 -4.62
N LEU A 213 26.52 -3.17 -3.55
CA LEU A 213 27.81 -3.86 -3.63
C LEU A 213 27.67 -5.32 -4.09
N ALA A 214 26.59 -6.01 -3.73
CA ALA A 214 26.35 -7.41 -4.10
C ALA A 214 26.06 -7.60 -5.60
N VAL A 215 25.61 -6.54 -6.27
CA VAL A 215 25.42 -6.51 -7.73
C VAL A 215 26.54 -5.76 -8.45
N ALA A 216 27.37 -4.99 -7.72
CA ALA A 216 28.51 -4.30 -8.28
C ALA A 216 29.50 -5.28 -8.92
N GLY A 217 29.90 -5.00 -10.16
CA GLY A 217 30.88 -5.83 -10.86
C GLY A 217 30.36 -7.18 -11.36
N ARG A 218 29.07 -7.51 -11.18
CA ARG A 218 28.42 -8.53 -12.01
C ARG A 218 28.51 -8.01 -13.45
N GLY A 219 29.41 -8.62 -14.24
CA GLY A 219 29.57 -8.32 -15.65
C GLY A 219 28.22 -8.39 -16.36
N ARG A 220 28.06 -7.59 -17.40
CA ARG A 220 26.83 -7.31 -18.18
C ARG A 220 26.37 -8.54 -18.97
N ALA A 221 26.16 -9.67 -18.31
CA ALA A 221 25.54 -10.84 -18.87
C ALA A 221 24.02 -10.58 -18.82
N ASP A 222 23.53 -10.07 -19.95
CA ASP A 222 22.18 -10.23 -20.52
C ASP A 222 21.64 -8.90 -21.08
N GLY A 223 22.25 -8.47 -22.19
CA GLY A 223 21.61 -7.57 -23.16
C GLY A 223 22.03 -6.07 -23.13
N PRO A 224 21.69 -5.33 -24.21
CA PRO A 224 21.88 -3.88 -24.26
C PRO A 224 21.01 -3.20 -23.19
N GLY A 225 21.59 -2.31 -22.37
CA GLY A 225 20.88 -1.55 -21.32
C GLY A 225 21.41 -1.71 -19.88
N ALA A 226 22.35 -2.63 -19.65
CA ALA A 226 22.89 -2.93 -18.32
C ALA A 226 23.60 -1.77 -17.58
N GLU A 227 23.96 -0.68 -18.26
CA GLU A 227 24.55 0.54 -17.65
C GLU A 227 23.52 1.43 -16.95
N ASN A 228 22.22 1.27 -17.25
CA ASN A 228 21.13 2.11 -16.73
C ASN A 228 20.27 1.41 -15.66
N ARG A 229 20.75 0.30 -15.07
CA ARG A 229 19.99 -0.38 -14.01
C ARG A 229 19.90 0.48 -12.77
N THR A 230 18.70 0.56 -12.21
CA THR A 230 18.46 1.33 -10.99
C THR A 230 19.17 0.64 -9.83
N PRO A 231 19.99 1.36 -9.00
CA PRO A 231 20.65 0.74 -7.87
C PRO A 231 19.64 0.07 -6.91
N PRO A 232 19.92 -1.15 -6.39
CA PRO A 232 19.06 -1.80 -5.40
C PRO A 232 18.65 -0.89 -4.24
N SER A 233 19.56 -0.05 -3.73
CA SER A 233 19.27 0.92 -2.68
C SER A 233 18.17 1.93 -3.04
N VAL A 234 18.06 2.28 -4.33
CA VAL A 234 17.00 3.15 -4.86
C VAL A 234 15.72 2.34 -5.10
N LEU A 235 15.83 1.12 -5.63
CA LEU A 235 14.70 0.22 -5.85
C LEU A 235 13.96 -0.15 -4.57
N LEU A 236 14.62 -0.13 -3.41
CA LEU A 236 13.93 -0.30 -2.11
C LEU A 236 12.77 0.68 -1.94
N ARG A 237 12.80 1.90 -2.52
CA ARG A 237 11.67 2.85 -2.49
C ARG A 237 10.42 2.40 -3.24
N ARG A 238 10.47 1.27 -3.94
CA ARG A 238 9.32 0.64 -4.62
C ARG A 238 8.73 -0.53 -3.83
N VAL A 239 9.32 -0.86 -2.68
CA VAL A 239 8.82 -1.91 -1.80
C VAL A 239 8.07 -1.24 -0.64
N HIS A 240 6.90 -1.77 -0.32
CA HIS A 240 6.18 -1.43 0.89
C HIS A 240 6.67 -2.29 2.06
N VAL A 241 6.61 -1.77 3.27
CA VAL A 241 6.92 -2.49 4.51
C VAL A 241 5.83 -2.25 5.53
N GLU A 242 5.56 -3.23 6.37
CA GLU A 242 4.60 -3.09 7.46
C GLU A 242 5.29 -2.86 8.83
N THR A 243 4.56 -2.81 9.95
CA THR A 243 5.09 -2.35 11.26
C THR A 243 5.16 -3.42 12.34
N SER A 244 4.96 -4.69 12.02
CA SER A 244 4.91 -5.79 12.99
C SER A 244 6.22 -5.99 13.75
N CYS A 245 7.34 -5.45 13.25
CA CYS A 245 8.56 -5.26 14.04
C CYS A 245 8.37 -4.08 15.02
N PRO A 246 8.23 -4.32 16.34
CA PRO A 246 7.86 -3.32 17.35
C PRO A 246 9.04 -2.41 17.76
N SER A 247 9.73 -1.82 16.79
CA SER A 247 10.96 -1.06 17.03
C SER A 247 10.88 0.35 16.42
N ALA A 248 10.99 1.36 17.28
CA ALA A 248 11.09 2.76 16.86
C ALA A 248 12.29 3.01 15.94
N HIS A 249 13.40 2.30 16.16
CA HIS A 249 14.59 2.38 15.31
C HIS A 249 14.34 1.78 13.93
N GLN A 250 13.65 0.63 13.86
CA GLN A 250 13.27 0.02 12.59
C GLN A 250 12.31 0.94 11.83
N LEU A 251 11.28 1.48 12.50
CA LEU A 251 10.34 2.41 11.89
C LEU A 251 11.06 3.65 11.31
N ALA A 252 11.97 4.26 12.07
CA ALA A 252 12.75 5.40 11.60
C ALA A 252 13.64 5.06 10.39
N ALA A 253 14.29 3.89 10.39
CA ALA A 253 15.05 3.41 9.25
C ALA A 253 14.16 3.17 8.02
N ASN A 254 12.97 2.60 8.24
CA ASN A 254 12.01 2.33 7.17
C ASN A 254 11.51 3.63 6.52
N LEU A 255 11.17 4.65 7.32
CA LEU A 255 10.77 5.96 6.81
C LEU A 255 11.88 6.62 5.97
N SER A 256 13.13 6.50 6.40
CA SER A 256 14.29 7.06 5.69
C SER A 256 14.55 6.40 4.34
N VAL A 257 14.45 5.06 4.29
CA VAL A 257 14.84 4.25 3.12
C VAL A 257 13.68 4.03 2.15
N PHE A 258 12.55 3.52 2.64
CA PHE A 258 11.38 3.20 1.81
C PHE A 258 10.52 4.44 1.56
N GLY A 259 10.53 5.40 2.49
CA GLY A 259 9.68 6.59 2.46
C GLY A 259 8.34 6.37 3.15
N ALA A 260 7.81 7.41 3.80
CA ALA A 260 6.56 7.33 4.56
C ALA A 260 5.32 6.91 3.75
N GLY A 261 5.33 7.11 2.42
CA GLY A 261 4.27 6.63 1.52
C GLY A 261 4.24 5.11 1.31
N ASN A 262 5.28 4.41 1.77
CA ASN A 262 5.47 2.97 1.60
C ASN A 262 5.49 2.20 2.92
N VAL A 263 5.23 2.85 4.05
CA VAL A 263 5.13 2.20 5.36
C VAL A 263 3.65 2.01 5.71
N LEU A 264 3.25 0.81 6.07
CA LEU A 264 1.87 0.40 6.37
C LEU A 264 1.77 -0.06 7.82
N PHE A 265 0.65 0.16 8.49
CA PHE A 265 0.41 -0.52 9.77
C PHE A 265 0.13 -2.01 9.54
N GLY A 266 0.91 -2.87 10.18
CA GLY A 266 0.72 -4.32 10.21
C GLY A 266 1.01 -4.86 11.60
N SER A 267 0.24 -5.85 12.05
CA SER A 267 0.36 -6.39 13.41
C SER A 267 1.07 -7.72 13.53
N ASP A 268 1.00 -8.57 12.50
CA ASP A 268 1.36 -10.00 12.54
C ASP A 268 0.65 -10.77 13.67
N ALA A 269 -0.43 -10.20 14.20
CA ALA A 269 -1.20 -10.80 15.28
C ALA A 269 -2.17 -11.85 14.72
N PRO A 270 -2.50 -12.91 15.49
CA PRO A 270 -2.08 -13.22 16.86
C PRO A 270 -0.93 -14.24 17.10
N PRO A 271 -0.24 -14.88 16.11
CA PRO A 271 0.80 -15.87 16.41
C PRO A 271 1.98 -15.35 17.22
N VAL A 272 2.31 -14.05 17.06
CA VAL A 272 3.48 -13.44 17.65
C VAL A 272 3.14 -12.05 18.16
N MET A 273 3.84 -11.63 19.23
CA MET A 273 3.79 -10.33 19.92
C MET A 273 2.89 -10.26 21.16
N ASP A 274 3.48 -9.68 22.22
CA ASP A 274 2.95 -9.51 23.59
C ASP A 274 1.80 -8.49 23.69
N GLY A 275 0.96 -8.42 22.65
CA GLY A 275 -0.21 -7.55 22.55
C GLY A 275 -0.14 -6.63 21.34
N LEU A 276 -1.31 -6.24 20.84
CA LEU A 276 -1.49 -5.25 19.78
C LEU A 276 -1.06 -3.84 20.21
N ARG A 277 -1.05 -3.59 21.53
CA ARG A 277 -0.86 -2.26 22.10
C ARG A 277 0.52 -1.64 21.82
N PRO A 278 1.66 -2.32 22.00
CA PRO A 278 2.97 -1.80 21.62
C PRO A 278 3.07 -1.35 20.15
N LEU A 279 2.39 -2.03 19.23
CA LEU A 279 2.39 -1.67 17.81
C LEU A 279 1.55 -0.42 17.54
N VAL A 280 0.39 -0.30 18.19
CA VAL A 280 -0.43 0.91 18.14
C VAL A 280 0.30 2.09 18.79
N ASP A 281 0.97 1.88 19.91
CA ASP A 281 1.78 2.90 20.59
C ASP A 281 2.99 3.31 19.73
N LEU A 282 3.64 2.37 19.02
CA LEU A 282 4.73 2.65 18.08
C LEU A 282 4.30 3.64 17.00
N VAL A 283 3.16 3.40 16.36
CA VAL A 283 2.62 4.31 15.33
C VAL A 283 1.85 5.49 15.91
N SER A 284 1.66 5.57 17.22
CA SER A 284 1.14 6.74 17.95
C SER A 284 2.26 7.58 18.56
N GLY A 285 3.49 7.07 18.55
CA GLY A 285 4.67 7.68 19.15
C GLY A 285 5.25 8.85 18.36
N PRO A 286 6.37 9.42 18.86
CA PRO A 286 6.97 10.65 18.33
C PRO A 286 7.82 10.44 17.07
N VAL A 287 8.06 9.19 16.64
CA VAL A 287 8.83 8.89 15.42
C VAL A 287 8.14 9.44 14.17
N LEU A 288 6.81 9.42 14.16
CA LEU A 288 5.99 9.88 13.05
C LEU A 288 5.53 11.32 13.28
N THR A 289 5.65 12.15 12.26
CA THR A 289 4.86 13.38 12.17
C THR A 289 3.37 13.06 12.03
N GLU A 290 2.49 14.03 12.25
CA GLU A 290 1.05 13.82 12.10
C GLU A 290 0.65 13.38 10.67
N ARG A 291 1.33 13.92 9.65
CA ARG A 291 1.11 13.51 8.26
C ARG A 291 1.52 12.05 8.03
N GLU A 292 2.71 11.66 8.50
CA GLU A 292 3.19 10.29 8.34
C GLU A 292 2.33 9.32 9.13
N ARG A 293 1.87 9.71 10.32
CA ARG A 293 0.92 8.94 11.12
C ARG A 293 -0.36 8.65 10.34
N ALA A 294 -0.97 9.66 9.72
CA ALA A 294 -2.17 9.46 8.91
C ALA A 294 -1.94 8.49 7.73
N LEU A 295 -0.78 8.59 7.07
CA LEU A 295 -0.38 7.70 5.99
C LEU A 295 -0.17 6.26 6.46
N VAL A 296 0.66 6.07 7.49
CA VAL A 296 1.02 4.75 8.03
C VAL A 296 -0.19 4.04 8.62
N CYS A 297 -0.99 4.74 9.43
CA CYS A 297 -2.15 4.13 10.10
C CYS A 297 -3.25 3.72 9.12
N SER A 298 -3.45 4.41 8.00
CA SER A 298 -4.53 4.05 7.07
C SER A 298 -4.38 4.57 5.64
N GLY A 299 -3.83 5.76 5.41
CA GLY A 299 -3.82 6.39 4.09
C GLY A 299 -3.13 5.55 3.01
N ASN A 300 -1.98 4.95 3.34
CA ASN A 300 -1.25 4.09 2.44
C ASN A 300 -2.03 2.81 2.13
N ALA A 301 -2.62 2.17 3.15
CA ALA A 301 -3.41 0.96 2.97
C ALA A 301 -4.65 1.23 2.10
N ARG A 302 -5.37 2.33 2.33
CA ARG A 302 -6.52 2.74 1.50
C ARG A 302 -6.16 2.89 0.04
N ARG A 303 -5.06 3.57 -0.25
CA ARG A 303 -4.55 3.75 -1.62
C ARG A 303 -4.10 2.43 -2.24
N LEU A 304 -3.37 1.61 -1.48
CA LEU A 304 -2.74 0.39 -1.98
C LEU A 304 -3.78 -0.69 -2.31
N PHE A 305 -4.78 -0.85 -1.45
CA PHE A 305 -5.82 -1.87 -1.56
C PHE A 305 -7.13 -1.36 -2.15
N GLY A 306 -7.23 -0.08 -2.53
CA GLY A 306 -8.48 0.52 -3.03
C GLY A 306 -9.61 0.57 -2.00
N LEU A 307 -9.27 0.62 -0.69
CA LEU A 307 -10.24 0.56 0.40
C LEU A 307 -10.84 1.96 0.64
N HIS A 308 -11.91 2.28 -0.07
CA HIS A 308 -12.66 3.52 0.13
C HIS A 308 -13.75 3.34 1.21
N PRO A 309 -13.95 4.32 2.10
CA PRO A 309 -15.06 4.28 3.04
C PRO A 309 -16.38 4.35 2.25
N GLY A 310 -17.13 3.24 2.22
CA GLY A 310 -18.45 3.16 1.57
C GLY A 310 -18.55 2.26 0.34
N ALA A 311 -17.50 1.52 -0.05
CA ALA A 311 -17.57 0.65 -1.23
C ALA A 311 -18.34 -0.68 -1.02
N ASP A 312 -18.55 -1.14 0.23
CA ASP A 312 -19.04 -2.51 0.49
C ASP A 312 -20.20 -2.63 1.51
N ALA A 313 -20.98 -1.57 1.73
CA ALA A 313 -22.25 -1.73 2.45
C ALA A 313 -23.33 -2.21 1.46
N PRO A 314 -24.06 -3.32 1.71
CA PRO A 314 -25.27 -3.60 0.96
C PRO A 314 -26.19 -2.40 1.14
N THR A 315 -26.62 -1.83 0.01
CA THR A 315 -27.39 -0.59 -0.11
C THR A 315 -28.52 -0.48 0.92
N GLY A 316 -28.19 0.11 2.06
CA GLY A 316 -29.12 0.62 3.05
C GLY A 316 -29.22 2.12 2.84
N THR A 317 -30.39 2.57 2.40
CA THR A 317 -30.74 3.96 2.15
C THR A 317 -30.32 4.89 3.30
N GLY A 318 -29.38 5.80 3.04
CA GLY A 318 -28.95 6.93 3.87
C GLY A 318 -28.12 7.92 3.03
N PRO A 319 -28.18 9.24 3.36
CA PRO A 319 -28.65 10.28 2.45
C PRO A 319 -27.75 10.48 1.22
N ALA A 320 -28.38 10.69 0.07
CA ALA A 320 -27.76 10.89 -1.24
C ALA A 320 -26.58 11.89 -1.19
N ALA A 321 -25.40 11.44 -1.64
CA ALA A 321 -24.35 12.35 -2.04
C ALA A 321 -24.91 13.24 -3.17
N GLY A 322 -24.98 14.56 -2.93
CA GLY A 322 -25.42 15.54 -3.91
C GLY A 322 -24.52 15.55 -5.16
N PRO A 323 -24.92 16.25 -6.23
CA PRO A 323 -24.13 16.32 -7.45
C PRO A 323 -22.74 16.89 -7.18
N ALA A 324 -21.76 16.50 -8.00
CA ALA A 324 -20.43 17.09 -8.01
C ALA A 324 -20.52 18.62 -8.13
N VAL A 325 -19.56 19.33 -7.55
CA VAL A 325 -19.54 20.80 -7.56
C VAL A 325 -18.20 21.35 -8.03
N ARG A 326 -18.24 22.54 -8.62
CA ARG A 326 -17.08 23.37 -8.88
C ARG A 326 -17.06 24.52 -7.88
N ALA A 327 -15.98 24.61 -7.12
CA ALA A 327 -15.66 25.79 -6.32
C ALA A 327 -14.73 26.70 -7.12
N GLU A 328 -15.15 27.94 -7.31
CA GLU A 328 -14.40 29.00 -7.98
C GLU A 328 -14.00 30.05 -6.94
N LEU A 329 -12.70 30.33 -6.86
CA LEU A 329 -12.13 31.34 -5.98
C LEU A 329 -11.45 32.41 -6.81
N THR A 330 -12.05 33.59 -6.88
CA THR A 330 -11.48 34.77 -7.51
C THR A 330 -10.67 35.56 -6.47
N MET A 331 -9.42 35.88 -6.78
CA MET A 331 -8.49 36.52 -5.86
C MET A 331 -7.78 37.69 -6.53
N THR A 332 -7.77 38.84 -5.88
CA THR A 332 -6.89 39.96 -6.27
C THR A 332 -5.59 39.81 -5.49
N VAL A 333 -4.49 39.56 -6.21
CA VAL A 333 -3.15 39.38 -5.64
C VAL A 333 -2.46 40.74 -5.49
N ARG A 334 -1.72 40.94 -4.41
CA ARG A 334 -1.01 42.20 -4.20
C ARG A 334 -0.01 42.49 -5.31
N PRO A 335 0.18 43.77 -5.70
CA PRO A 335 1.20 44.17 -6.66
C PRO A 335 2.59 43.58 -6.30
N GLY A 336 3.26 42.97 -7.29
CA GLY A 336 4.57 42.35 -7.10
C GLY A 336 4.57 40.91 -6.54
N CYS A 337 3.44 40.40 -6.05
CA CYS A 337 3.35 39.05 -5.45
C CYS A 337 2.98 37.93 -6.43
N GLY A 338 2.74 38.22 -7.72
CA GLY A 338 2.18 37.25 -8.69
C GLY A 338 2.97 35.94 -8.81
N ALA A 339 4.29 36.00 -9.03
CA ALA A 339 5.11 34.80 -9.17
C ALA A 339 5.20 33.98 -7.87
N GLU A 340 5.15 34.63 -6.72
CA GLU A 340 5.11 33.94 -5.42
C GLU A 340 3.75 33.29 -5.17
N PHE A 341 2.67 33.96 -5.58
CA PHE A 341 1.31 33.44 -5.51
C PHE A 341 1.14 32.19 -6.38
N GLU A 342 1.64 32.18 -7.62
CA GLU A 342 1.61 31.00 -8.49
C GLU A 342 2.40 29.82 -7.89
N ARG A 343 3.56 30.07 -7.27
CA ARG A 343 4.34 29.03 -6.58
C ARG A 343 3.63 28.50 -5.33
N ALA A 344 3.07 29.39 -4.53
CA ALA A 344 2.29 29.03 -3.35
C ALA A 344 1.06 28.20 -3.74
N TRP A 345 0.37 28.59 -4.83
CA TRP A 345 -0.76 27.84 -5.36
C TRP A 345 -0.32 26.47 -5.85
N ALA A 346 0.77 26.36 -6.61
CA ALA A 346 1.26 25.06 -7.08
C ALA A 346 1.59 24.11 -5.92
N ALA A 347 2.06 24.63 -4.78
CA ALA A 347 2.28 23.85 -3.57
C ALA A 347 0.96 23.38 -2.94
N VAL A 348 -0.06 24.26 -2.88
CA VAL A 348 -1.41 23.91 -2.42
C VAL A 348 -2.04 22.87 -3.35
N ALA A 349 -1.97 23.07 -4.66
CA ALA A 349 -2.58 22.21 -5.67
C ALA A 349 -1.98 20.79 -5.65
N ARG A 350 -0.66 20.66 -5.49
CA ARG A 350 -0.02 19.33 -5.30
C ARG A 350 -0.55 18.61 -4.08
N TRP A 351 -0.80 19.34 -2.99
CA TRP A 351 -1.37 18.75 -1.79
C TRP A 351 -2.85 18.42 -1.95
N THR A 352 -3.65 19.27 -2.60
CA THR A 352 -5.08 19.01 -2.78
C THR A 352 -5.34 17.92 -3.82
N ALA A 353 -4.42 17.72 -4.78
CA ALA A 353 -4.45 16.60 -5.72
C ALA A 353 -4.32 15.22 -5.04
N ASP A 354 -3.80 15.17 -3.81
CA ASP A 354 -3.75 13.92 -3.02
C ASP A 354 -5.10 13.60 -2.34
N LEU A 355 -6.10 14.50 -2.38
CA LEU A 355 -7.42 14.27 -1.81
C LEU A 355 -8.33 13.52 -2.80
N PRO A 356 -8.87 12.34 -2.46
CA PRO A 356 -9.73 11.58 -3.37
C PRO A 356 -11.05 12.29 -3.70
N GLU A 357 -11.48 13.24 -2.86
CA GLU A 357 -12.67 14.05 -3.08
C GLU A 357 -12.45 15.20 -4.08
N CYS A 358 -11.19 15.55 -4.37
CA CYS A 358 -10.84 16.61 -5.34
C CYS A 358 -10.58 15.99 -6.71
N LEU A 359 -11.47 16.29 -7.66
CA LEU A 359 -11.47 15.72 -9.01
C LEU A 359 -10.49 16.43 -9.96
N GLY A 360 -10.08 17.65 -9.62
CA GLY A 360 -9.14 18.43 -10.41
C GLY A 360 -9.12 19.89 -10.02
N GLN A 361 -8.03 20.59 -10.37
CA GLN A 361 -7.87 22.02 -10.09
C GLN A 361 -7.15 22.73 -11.22
N ALA A 362 -7.43 24.01 -11.38
CA ALA A 362 -6.69 24.89 -12.28
C ALA A 362 -6.51 26.27 -11.67
N LEU A 363 -5.39 26.91 -12.02
CA LEU A 363 -5.14 28.32 -11.77
C LEU A 363 -5.20 29.05 -13.11
N CYS A 364 -6.06 30.05 -13.19
CA CYS A 364 -6.20 30.92 -14.33
C CYS A 364 -5.86 32.36 -13.93
N ARG A 365 -5.25 33.10 -14.85
CA ARG A 365 -5.09 34.54 -14.73
C ARG A 365 -6.11 35.23 -15.62
N VAL A 366 -6.79 36.26 -15.11
CA VAL A 366 -7.74 37.04 -15.90
C VAL A 366 -6.95 37.90 -16.89
N SER A 367 -7.21 37.75 -18.18
CA SER A 367 -6.41 38.40 -19.23
C SER A 367 -6.50 39.92 -19.22
N THR A 368 -7.63 40.47 -18.76
CA THR A 368 -7.90 41.91 -18.67
C THR A 368 -7.43 42.53 -17.36
N GLU A 369 -7.12 41.72 -16.35
CA GLU A 369 -6.82 42.17 -14.99
C GLU A 369 -5.60 41.39 -14.44
N PRO A 370 -4.37 41.89 -14.64
CA PRO A 370 -3.14 41.10 -14.43
C PRO A 370 -2.87 40.69 -12.97
N LEU A 371 -3.57 41.32 -12.02
CA LEU A 371 -3.50 40.99 -10.59
C LEU A 371 -4.61 40.04 -10.14
N VAL A 372 -5.57 39.70 -11.02
CA VAL A 372 -6.72 38.87 -10.68
C VAL A 372 -6.50 37.44 -11.17
N TYR A 373 -6.62 36.50 -10.24
CA TYR A 373 -6.51 35.07 -10.48
C TYR A 373 -7.84 34.39 -10.15
N VAL A 374 -8.14 33.33 -10.89
CA VAL A 374 -9.28 32.45 -10.65
C VAL A 374 -8.74 31.05 -10.41
N ILE A 375 -9.04 30.49 -9.24
CA ILE A 375 -8.78 29.08 -8.94
C ILE A 375 -10.10 28.33 -9.11
N THR A 376 -10.12 27.32 -9.97
CA THR A 376 -11.25 26.39 -10.07
C THR A 376 -10.85 25.06 -9.46
N SER A 377 -11.70 24.47 -8.63
CA SER A 377 -11.52 23.12 -8.10
C SER A 377 -12.83 22.34 -8.17
N ASP A 378 -12.76 21.12 -8.70
CA ASP A 378 -13.90 20.22 -8.85
C ASP A 378 -13.90 19.20 -7.72
N TRP A 379 -15.08 18.92 -7.17
CA TRP A 379 -15.26 18.07 -6.00
C TRP A 379 -16.39 17.09 -6.19
N THR A 380 -16.27 15.92 -5.58
CA THR A 380 -17.27 14.85 -5.63
C THR A 380 -18.65 15.27 -5.12
N SER A 381 -18.71 16.25 -4.20
CA SER A 381 -19.96 16.84 -3.70
C SER A 381 -19.71 18.16 -2.94
N GLU A 382 -20.74 18.98 -2.72
CA GLU A 382 -20.61 20.19 -1.88
C GLU A 382 -20.18 19.87 -0.43
N PRO A 383 -20.76 18.87 0.28
CA PRO A 383 -20.29 18.51 1.61
C PRO A 383 -18.80 18.17 1.67
N ALA A 384 -18.26 17.51 0.65
CA ALA A 384 -16.83 17.19 0.57
C ALA A 384 -15.98 18.46 0.45
N PHE A 385 -16.39 19.41 -0.39
CA PHE A 385 -15.74 20.72 -0.48
C PHE A 385 -15.81 21.50 0.83
N ARG A 386 -16.98 21.53 1.50
CA ARG A 386 -17.15 22.24 2.78
C ARG A 386 -16.32 21.63 3.91
N ALA A 387 -16.19 20.30 3.95
CA ALA A 387 -15.32 19.61 4.89
C ALA A 387 -13.84 19.98 4.67
N PHE A 388 -13.42 20.13 3.40
CA PHE A 388 -12.10 20.64 3.06
C PHE A 388 -11.93 22.11 3.50
N GLU A 389 -12.86 22.99 3.12
CA GLU A 389 -12.83 24.43 3.40
C GLU A 389 -12.74 24.75 4.90
N GLY A 390 -13.48 24.00 5.73
CA GLY A 390 -13.49 24.19 7.18
C GLY A 390 -12.37 23.47 7.95
N SER A 391 -11.42 22.83 7.26
CA SER A 391 -10.38 22.03 7.93
C SER A 391 -9.22 22.90 8.43
N ALA A 392 -8.76 22.63 9.66
CA ALA A 392 -7.54 23.25 10.22
C ALA A 392 -6.30 23.01 9.34
N GLN A 393 -6.34 21.99 8.48
CA GLN A 393 -5.30 21.66 7.53
C GLN A 393 -5.35 22.56 6.29
N GLN A 394 -6.53 22.83 5.72
CA GLN A 394 -6.70 23.83 4.66
C GLN A 394 -6.23 25.20 5.13
N ASP A 395 -6.52 25.55 6.38
CA ASP A 395 -6.11 26.81 6.96
C ASP A 395 -4.59 27.01 6.90
N ARG A 396 -3.83 25.97 7.28
CA ARG A 396 -2.36 26.00 7.26
C ARG A 396 -1.81 26.05 5.85
N VAL A 397 -2.33 25.21 4.95
CA VAL A 397 -1.80 25.07 3.58
C VAL A 397 -2.11 26.30 2.73
N THR A 398 -3.26 26.94 2.94
CA THR A 398 -3.67 28.14 2.19
C THR A 398 -3.22 29.44 2.86
N ALA A 399 -2.62 29.39 4.05
CA ALA A 399 -2.11 30.58 4.75
C ALA A 399 -1.17 31.45 3.88
N PRO A 400 -0.23 30.91 3.09
CA PRO A 400 0.58 31.71 2.17
C PRO A 400 -0.26 32.44 1.12
N LEU A 401 -1.28 31.79 0.54
CA LEU A 401 -2.17 32.42 -0.45
C LEU A 401 -3.02 33.55 0.16
N ARG A 402 -3.49 33.36 1.40
CA ARG A 402 -4.18 34.42 2.17
C ARG A 402 -3.22 35.56 2.47
N GLY A 403 -1.98 35.21 2.75
CA GLY A 403 -0.89 36.13 2.98
C GLY A 403 -0.55 36.97 1.76
N LEU A 404 -0.83 36.55 0.52
CA LEU A 404 -0.40 37.22 -0.73
C LEU A 404 -1.51 37.98 -1.48
N ARG A 405 -2.76 37.90 -1.00
CA ARG A 405 -3.93 38.53 -1.63
C ARG A 405 -4.37 39.82 -0.93
N GLU A 406 -5.10 40.66 -1.66
CA GLU A 406 -5.85 41.82 -1.14
C GLU A 406 -7.31 41.44 -0.86
N SER A 407 -7.91 40.67 -1.77
CA SER A 407 -9.31 40.25 -1.67
C SER A 407 -9.49 38.83 -2.18
N ALA A 408 -10.58 38.19 -1.77
CA ALA A 408 -11.03 36.91 -2.30
C ALA A 408 -12.55 36.85 -2.30
N ARG A 409 -13.11 36.26 -3.36
CA ARG A 409 -14.53 35.93 -3.49
C ARG A 409 -14.65 34.47 -3.91
N GLN A 410 -15.55 33.74 -3.26
CA GLN A 410 -15.80 32.33 -3.56
C GLN A 410 -17.22 32.15 -4.07
N GLU A 411 -17.38 31.28 -5.07
CA GLU A 411 -18.66 30.77 -5.55
C GLU A 411 -18.60 29.25 -5.69
N ILE A 412 -19.71 28.58 -5.36
CA ILE A 412 -19.86 27.14 -5.51
C ILE A 412 -20.99 26.89 -6.50
N ARG A 413 -20.72 26.06 -7.50
CA ARG A 413 -21.65 25.78 -8.61
C ARG A 413 -21.82 24.28 -8.75
N PRO A 414 -23.06 23.75 -8.74
CA PRO A 414 -23.31 22.36 -9.10
C PRO A 414 -22.88 22.07 -10.55
N LEU A 415 -22.20 20.95 -10.76
CA LEU A 415 -21.87 20.44 -12.08
C LEU A 415 -23.07 19.68 -12.63
N VAL A 416 -23.68 20.20 -13.70
CA VAL A 416 -24.85 19.61 -14.36
C VAL A 416 -24.50 18.68 -15.54
N GLY A 417 -23.22 18.60 -15.89
CA GLY A 417 -22.69 17.71 -16.93
C GLY A 417 -21.23 17.99 -17.23
N THR A 418 -20.50 16.96 -17.66
CA THR A 418 -19.12 17.05 -18.15
C THR A 418 -19.02 16.29 -19.47
N ALA A 419 -18.25 16.83 -20.43
CA ALA A 419 -17.99 16.16 -21.69
C ALA A 419 -16.63 15.44 -21.61
N PRO A 420 -16.50 14.19 -22.08
CA PRO A 420 -15.22 13.51 -22.11
C PRO A 420 -14.24 14.26 -23.03
N THR A 421 -13.02 14.49 -22.55
CA THR A 421 -11.94 15.09 -23.33
C THR A 421 -11.42 14.11 -24.36
N ARG A 422 -11.73 14.32 -25.65
CA ARG A 422 -10.97 13.72 -26.76
C ARG A 422 -9.72 14.55 -26.98
N HIS A 423 -8.60 14.18 -26.36
CA HIS A 423 -7.31 14.73 -26.75
C HIS A 423 -6.78 13.97 -27.98
N THR A 424 -7.15 14.45 -29.17
CA THR A 424 -6.34 14.25 -30.38
C THR A 424 -5.71 15.59 -30.71
N VAL A 425 -4.42 15.72 -30.44
CA VAL A 425 -3.61 16.76 -31.08
C VAL A 425 -2.47 16.06 -31.78
N ALA A 426 -2.75 15.62 -33.01
CA ALA A 426 -1.74 15.54 -34.04
C ALA A 426 -1.44 16.98 -34.49
N ARG A 427 -0.16 17.37 -34.46
CA ARG A 427 0.35 18.45 -35.32
C ARG A 427 1.75 18.05 -35.80
N ASP A 428 1.74 17.37 -36.93
CA ASP A 428 2.84 17.42 -37.90
C ASP A 428 2.90 18.80 -38.56
N GLY A 429 4.13 19.23 -38.84
CA GLY A 429 4.50 20.08 -39.97
C GLY A 429 4.32 21.60 -39.81
N THR A 430 5.42 22.34 -39.76
CA THR A 430 6.04 22.86 -41.00
C THR A 430 7.43 23.43 -40.72
N ASP A 431 8.33 23.04 -41.61
CA ASP A 431 9.60 23.60 -42.07
C ASP A 431 9.76 25.14 -41.96
N VAL A 432 11.03 25.60 -41.87
CA VAL A 432 11.69 26.58 -42.76
C VAL A 432 12.87 27.30 -42.08
N SER A 433 14.02 27.23 -42.77
CA SER A 433 15.23 28.10 -42.76
C SER A 433 16.20 27.94 -41.58
N GLY A 434 17.53 27.89 -41.77
CA GLY A 434 18.39 28.05 -42.94
C GLY A 434 19.82 28.33 -42.43
N GLY A 435 20.86 27.88 -43.15
CA GLY A 435 22.27 28.13 -42.82
C GLY A 435 23.18 26.99 -43.21
#